data_AF-A0AAD5F2B6-F1
#
_entry.id   AF-A0AAD5F2B6-F1
#
_cell.length_a   1.000
_cell.length_b   1.000
_cell.length_c   1.000
_cell.angle_alpha   90.00
_cell.angle_beta   90.00
_cell.angle_gamma   90.00
#
_symmetry.space_group_name_H-M   'P 1'
#
loop_
_entity.id
_entity.type
_entity.pdbx_description
1 polymer ?
#
loop_
_entity_poly.entity_id
_entity_poly.type
_entity_poly.pdbx_seq_one_letter_code
_entity_poly.pdbx_strand_id
1 'polypeptide(L)'
;MRFTSTFENDPSSATFAEETKSTRGINTMSRVVKRKIHKIKPVVEYNKSGRPHGKAAIGMQSYIGGKKMMLSYATKKLKDFKSTLTRQFILPIVNEKEKLKEPPQLYNFTEKSQ
;
A
#
# COMPACT_ATOMS: atom_id res chain seq x y z
N MET A 1 8.39 -32.77 -53.33
CA MET A 1 7.48 -32.85 -52.17
C MET A 1 7.74 -31.67 -51.24
N ARG A 2 6.78 -30.75 -51.11
CA ARG A 2 6.74 -29.73 -50.05
C ARG A 2 5.28 -29.58 -49.63
N PHE A 3 5.02 -29.88 -48.37
CA PHE A 3 3.70 -29.93 -47.76
C PHE A 3 3.30 -28.51 -47.33
N THR A 4 2.14 -28.04 -47.78
CA THR A 4 1.45 -26.86 -47.23
C THR A 4 0.50 -27.34 -46.15
N SER A 5 0.81 -27.08 -44.88
CA SER A 5 -0.09 -27.36 -43.76
C SER A 5 -1.02 -26.16 -43.53
N THR A 6 -2.27 -26.28 -43.92
CA THR A 6 -3.37 -25.41 -43.49
C THR A 6 -3.77 -25.83 -42.09
N PHE A 7 -3.58 -24.96 -41.09
CA PHE A 7 -4.08 -25.18 -39.74
C PHE A 7 -5.45 -24.51 -39.62
N GLU A 8 -6.50 -25.28 -39.91
CA GLU A 8 -7.88 -24.95 -39.57
C GLU A 8 -8.03 -24.96 -38.05
N ASN A 9 -8.42 -23.84 -37.44
CA ASN A 9 -8.76 -23.75 -36.03
C ASN A 9 -10.27 -23.56 -35.91
N ASP A 10 -11.00 -24.63 -35.64
CA ASP A 10 -12.41 -24.55 -35.26
C ASP A 10 -12.57 -23.99 -33.83
N PRO A 11 -13.61 -23.16 -33.57
CA PRO A 11 -13.74 -22.39 -32.36
C PRO A 11 -14.45 -23.19 -31.27
N SER A 12 -13.69 -23.90 -30.45
CA SER A 12 -14.24 -24.49 -29.22
C SER A 12 -13.22 -24.46 -28.09
N SER A 13 -13.07 -23.29 -27.48
CA SER A 13 -12.50 -23.22 -26.13
C SER A 13 -13.31 -22.24 -25.29
N ALA A 14 -13.73 -22.75 -24.14
CA ALA A 14 -14.62 -22.13 -23.19
C ALA A 14 -14.22 -20.69 -22.87
N THR A 15 -15.21 -19.79 -22.90
CA THR A 15 -15.10 -18.40 -22.45
C THR A 15 -14.87 -18.39 -20.94
N PHE A 16 -13.63 -18.60 -20.50
CA PHE A 16 -13.20 -18.09 -19.20
C PHE A 16 -13.04 -16.59 -19.40
N ALA A 17 -13.99 -15.81 -18.86
CA ALA A 17 -13.85 -14.37 -18.77
C ALA A 17 -12.58 -14.09 -17.95
N GLU A 18 -11.47 -13.83 -18.66
CA GLU A 18 -10.23 -13.38 -18.06
C GLU A 18 -10.51 -12.05 -17.38
N GLU A 19 -10.62 -12.07 -16.05
CA GLU A 19 -10.75 -10.87 -15.26
C GLU A 19 -9.41 -10.12 -15.32
N THR A 20 -9.27 -9.26 -16.33
CA THR A 20 -8.09 -8.43 -16.52
C THR A 20 -7.88 -7.60 -15.25
N LYS A 21 -6.86 -7.95 -14.48
CA LYS A 21 -6.47 -7.17 -13.31
C LYS A 21 -6.07 -5.78 -13.80
N SER A 22 -6.86 -4.78 -13.43
CA SER A 22 -6.68 -3.39 -13.86
C SER A 22 -5.33 -2.85 -13.42
N THR A 23 -4.38 -2.77 -14.37
CA THR A 23 -3.11 -2.04 -14.20
C THR A 23 -3.42 -0.55 -14.17
N ARG A 24 -2.87 0.16 -13.16
CA ARG A 24 -3.14 1.59 -12.97
C ARG A 24 -2.60 2.39 -14.15
N GLY A 25 -3.47 3.14 -14.82
CA GLY A 25 -3.06 4.14 -15.80
C GLY A 25 -2.40 5.36 -15.15
N ILE A 26 -1.48 6.00 -15.88
CA ILE A 26 -0.82 7.25 -15.47
C ILE A 26 -1.88 8.33 -15.23
N ASN A 27 -1.85 8.98 -14.06
CA ASN A 27 -2.72 10.12 -13.80
C ASN A 27 -2.15 11.36 -14.51
N THR A 28 -2.81 11.78 -15.58
CA THR A 28 -2.50 13.05 -16.24
C THR A 28 -3.20 14.20 -15.49
N MET A 29 -2.46 15.25 -15.15
CA MET A 29 -3.04 16.46 -14.53
C MET A 29 -4.26 16.97 -15.29
N SER A 30 -4.26 16.84 -16.63
CA SER A 30 -5.40 17.18 -17.49
C SER A 30 -6.71 16.48 -17.09
N ARG A 31 -6.65 15.21 -16.64
CA ARG A 31 -7.83 14.48 -16.14
C ARG A 31 -8.39 15.12 -14.86
N VAL A 32 -7.52 15.55 -13.95
CA VAL A 32 -7.91 16.21 -12.70
C VAL A 32 -8.52 17.58 -12.98
N VAL A 33 -7.87 18.37 -13.84
CA VAL A 33 -8.37 19.70 -14.24
C VAL A 33 -9.74 19.62 -14.91
N LYS A 34 -9.93 18.69 -15.86
CA LYS A 34 -11.22 18.49 -16.54
C LYS A 34 -12.34 18.18 -15.54
N ARG A 35 -12.10 17.29 -14.57
CA ARG A 35 -13.11 16.97 -13.54
C ARG A 35 -13.47 18.18 -12.69
N LYS A 36 -12.48 19.02 -12.35
CA LYS A 36 -12.71 20.24 -11.56
C LYS A 36 -13.56 21.26 -12.32
N ILE A 37 -13.26 21.51 -13.60
CA ILE A 37 -14.02 22.45 -14.46
C ILE A 37 -15.49 22.00 -14.59
N HIS A 38 -15.70 20.73 -14.89
CA HIS A 38 -17.05 20.16 -15.06
C HIS A 38 -17.74 19.84 -13.73
N LYS A 39 -17.13 20.18 -12.59
CA LYS A 39 -17.63 19.90 -11.23
C LYS A 39 -17.99 18.42 -11.00
N ILE A 40 -17.29 17.50 -11.69
CA ILE A 40 -17.51 16.06 -11.60
C ILE A 40 -16.94 15.54 -10.29
N LYS A 41 -17.81 15.11 -9.38
CA LYS A 41 -17.45 14.44 -8.12
C LYS A 41 -17.85 12.96 -8.26
N PRO A 42 -16.89 12.04 -8.48
CA PRO A 42 -17.22 10.62 -8.58
C PRO A 42 -17.71 10.12 -7.22
N VAL A 43 -18.96 9.65 -7.17
CA VAL A 43 -19.54 8.97 -6.02
C VAL A 43 -19.07 7.52 -6.04
N VAL A 44 -18.73 6.99 -4.86
CA VAL A 44 -18.28 5.61 -4.72
C VAL A 44 -19.40 4.80 -4.09
N GLU A 45 -19.81 3.77 -4.80
CA GLU A 45 -20.86 2.87 -4.35
C GLU A 45 -20.25 1.76 -3.50
N TYR A 46 -20.92 1.42 -2.40
CA TYR A 46 -20.47 0.40 -1.46
C TYR A 46 -21.44 -0.77 -1.46
N ASN A 47 -20.90 -1.98 -1.46
CA ASN A 47 -21.71 -3.18 -1.28
C ASN A 47 -22.10 -3.36 0.21
N LYS A 48 -22.97 -4.35 0.51
CA LYS A 48 -23.38 -4.68 1.89
C LYS A 48 -22.21 -5.01 2.84
N SER A 49 -21.06 -5.40 2.31
CA SER A 49 -19.84 -5.68 3.08
C SER A 49 -18.97 -4.44 3.35
N GLY A 50 -19.39 -3.25 2.91
CA GLY A 50 -18.62 -2.01 3.04
C GLY A 50 -17.43 -1.90 2.10
N ARG A 51 -17.34 -2.76 1.07
CA ARG A 51 -16.29 -2.67 0.04
C ARG A 51 -16.73 -1.77 -1.11
N PRO A 52 -15.87 -0.84 -1.55
CA PRO A 52 -16.19 0.00 -2.70
C PRO A 52 -16.20 -0.86 -3.97
N HIS A 53 -17.18 -0.64 -4.84
CA HIS A 53 -17.31 -1.34 -6.11
C HIS A 53 -17.52 -0.38 -7.29
N GLY A 54 -17.39 -0.90 -8.51
CA GLY A 54 -17.54 -0.12 -9.75
C GLY A 54 -16.31 0.71 -10.16
N LYS A 55 -16.46 1.50 -11.23
CA LYS A 55 -15.34 2.27 -11.86
C LYS A 55 -14.71 3.30 -10.91
N ALA A 56 -15.50 3.88 -10.00
CA ALA A 56 -15.02 4.85 -9.03
C ALA A 56 -14.14 4.21 -7.93
N ALA A 57 -14.39 2.93 -7.59
CA ALA A 57 -13.63 2.19 -6.59
C ALA A 57 -12.15 2.00 -6.98
N ILE A 58 -11.88 1.75 -8.27
CA ILE A 58 -10.52 1.60 -8.81
C ILE A 58 -9.69 2.86 -8.52
N GLY A 59 -10.29 4.04 -8.69
CA GLY A 59 -9.66 5.32 -8.35
C GLY A 59 -9.35 5.43 -6.86
N MET A 60 -10.31 5.07 -5.99
CA MET A 60 -10.15 5.13 -4.54
C MET A 60 -9.13 4.13 -3.98
N GLN A 61 -8.93 2.98 -4.63
CA GLN A 61 -8.03 1.94 -4.13
C GLN A 61 -6.59 2.42 -4.01
N SER A 62 -6.16 3.36 -4.86
CA SER A 62 -4.84 4.01 -4.78
C SER A 62 -4.66 4.80 -3.47
N TYR A 63 -5.65 5.61 -3.10
CA TYR A 63 -5.64 6.41 -1.88
C TYR A 63 -5.69 5.55 -0.61
N ILE A 64 -6.54 4.53 -0.62
CA ILE A 64 -6.68 3.59 0.51
C ILE A 64 -5.39 2.78 0.70
N GLY A 65 -4.79 2.30 -0.40
CA GLY A 65 -3.53 1.58 -0.36
C GLY A 65 -2.39 2.43 0.21
N GLY A 66 -2.28 3.70 -0.20
CA GLY A 66 -1.26 4.62 0.32
C GLY A 66 -1.33 4.81 1.84
N LYS A 67 -2.53 5.02 2.40
CA LYS A 67 -2.72 5.15 3.85
C LYS A 67 -2.33 3.89 4.61
N LYS A 68 -2.73 2.71 4.11
CA LYS A 68 -2.39 1.42 4.73
C LYS A 68 -0.87 1.19 4.76
N MET A 69 -0.17 1.51 3.67
CA MET A 69 1.28 1.40 3.59
C MET A 69 1.98 2.34 4.59
N MET A 70 1.52 3.59 4.69
CA MET A 70 2.07 4.57 5.64
C MET A 70 1.94 4.10 7.09
N LEU A 71 0.74 3.62 7.47
CA LEU A 71 0.50 3.08 8.81
C LEU A 71 1.34 1.83 9.08
N SER A 72 1.40 0.90 8.12
CA SER A 72 2.23 -0.31 8.24
C SER A 72 3.72 0.02 8.38
N TYR A 73 4.20 1.06 7.73
CA TYR A 73 5.59 1.49 7.84
C TYR A 73 5.86 2.10 9.22
N ALA A 74 4.97 2.97 9.71
CA ALA A 74 5.08 3.54 11.05
C ALA A 74 5.07 2.47 12.15
N THR A 75 4.17 1.48 12.07
CA THR A 75 4.13 0.37 13.02
C THR A 75 5.39 -0.50 12.95
N LYS A 76 5.92 -0.74 11.75
CA LYS A 76 7.19 -1.46 11.56
C LYS A 76 8.35 -0.70 12.22
N LYS A 77 8.48 0.60 11.98
CA LYS A 77 9.52 1.44 12.61
C LYS A 77 9.43 1.44 14.13
N LEU A 78 8.22 1.51 14.69
CA LEU A 78 8.02 1.42 16.14
C LEU A 78 8.42 0.05 16.69
N LYS A 79 8.09 -1.04 15.99
CA LYS A 79 8.47 -2.41 16.38
C LYS A 79 9.98 -2.59 16.36
N ASP A 80 10.62 -2.14 15.29
CA ASP A 80 12.07 -2.21 15.13
C ASP A 80 12.77 -1.39 16.22
N PHE A 81 12.30 -0.17 16.49
CA PHE A 81 12.78 0.68 17.57
C PHE A 81 12.71 -0.03 18.93
N LYS A 82 11.55 -0.58 19.31
CA LYS A 82 11.40 -1.29 20.59
C LYS A 82 12.32 -2.51 20.70
N SER A 83 12.47 -3.25 19.61
CA SER A 83 13.38 -4.40 19.54
C SER A 83 14.82 -3.99 19.76
N THR A 84 15.29 -2.96 19.05
CA THR A 84 16.65 -2.43 19.19
C THR A 84 16.88 -1.89 20.61
N LEU A 85 15.93 -1.10 21.13
CA LEU A 85 16.00 -0.54 22.47
C LEU A 85 16.17 -1.65 23.53
N THR A 86 15.35 -2.69 23.43
CA THR A 86 15.37 -3.80 24.39
C THR A 86 16.64 -4.62 24.28
N ARG A 87 17.03 -5.00 23.05
CA ARG A 87 18.17 -5.91 22.83
C ARG A 87 19.52 -5.27 23.13
N GLN A 88 19.70 -4.00 22.76
CA GLN A 88 21.00 -3.35 22.85
C GLN A 88 21.20 -2.60 24.16
N PHE A 89 20.12 -2.05 24.75
CA PHE A 89 20.25 -1.15 25.90
C PHE A 89 19.63 -1.70 27.18
N ILE A 90 18.54 -2.48 27.09
CA ILE A 90 17.88 -3.01 28.29
C ILE A 90 18.51 -4.34 28.73
N LEU A 91 18.56 -5.36 27.85
CA LEU A 91 19.04 -6.70 28.20
C LEU A 91 20.45 -6.75 28.81
N PRO A 92 21.46 -6.02 28.30
CA PRO A 92 22.81 -6.07 28.87
C PRO A 92 22.92 -5.44 30.26
N ILE A 93 21.99 -4.53 30.60
CA ILE A 93 22.02 -3.70 31.81
C ILE A 93 21.01 -4.22 32.85
N VAL A 94 20.30 -5.33 32.58
CA VAL A 94 19.29 -5.92 33.47
C VAL A 94 19.80 -6.12 34.91
N ASN A 95 21.08 -6.42 35.08
CA ASN A 95 21.70 -6.68 36.39
C ASN A 95 22.13 -5.40 37.13
N GLU A 96 22.26 -4.26 36.45
CA GLU A 96 22.78 -3.00 36.98
C GLU A 96 21.74 -1.87 36.83
N LYS A 97 20.73 -1.89 37.70
CA LYS A 97 19.56 -0.99 37.62
C LYS A 97 19.88 0.51 37.65
N GLU A 98 20.99 0.91 38.25
CA GLU A 98 21.42 2.33 38.30
C GLU A 98 21.67 2.89 36.89
N LYS A 99 22.21 2.07 35.98
CA LYS A 99 22.58 2.49 34.62
C LYS A 99 21.40 2.60 33.65
N LEU A 100 20.20 2.15 34.06
CA LEU A 100 18.97 2.31 33.29
C LEU A 100 18.34 3.70 33.42
N LYS A 101 18.84 4.56 34.32
CA LYS A 101 18.33 5.92 34.51
C LYS A 101 18.72 6.86 33.37
N GLU A 102 19.83 6.57 32.69
CA GLU A 102 20.32 7.42 31.60
C GLU A 102 19.81 6.92 30.24
N PRO A 103 19.18 7.78 29.44
CA PRO A 103 18.73 7.41 28.11
C PRO A 103 19.93 7.18 27.16
N PRO A 104 19.82 6.28 26.18
CA PRO A 104 20.88 6.09 25.20
C PRO A 104 21.12 7.36 24.37
N GLN A 105 22.40 7.74 24.22
CA GLN A 105 22.82 8.93 23.45
C GLN A 105 22.28 8.97 22.01
N LEU A 106 22.04 7.80 21.41
CA LEU A 106 21.49 7.65 20.06
C LEU A 106 20.08 8.28 19.91
N TYR A 107 19.35 8.46 21.02
CA TYR A 107 17.96 8.93 21.04
C TYR A 107 17.79 10.32 21.68
N ASN A 108 18.87 11.11 21.78
CA ASN A 108 18.86 12.47 22.34
C ASN A 108 17.92 13.44 21.59
N PHE A 109 17.56 13.13 20.34
CA PHE A 109 16.57 13.90 19.58
C PHE A 109 15.15 13.88 20.18
N THR A 110 14.89 13.00 21.15
CA THR A 110 13.61 12.95 21.88
C THR A 110 13.54 13.94 23.04
N GLU A 111 14.66 14.54 23.41
CA GLU A 111 14.68 15.63 24.39
C GLU A 111 13.94 16.83 23.81
N LYS A 112 12.97 17.35 24.58
CA LYS A 112 12.12 18.45 24.13
C LYS A 112 13.03 19.67 23.89
N SER A 113 13.07 20.17 22.66
CA SER A 113 13.61 21.50 22.39
C SER A 113 12.78 22.51 23.18
N GLN A 114 13.40 23.18 24.14
CA GLN A 114 12.79 24.15 25.05
C GLN A 114 12.32 25.42 24.32
#